data_AF-A0A074LWD4-F1
#
_entry.id   AF-A0A074LWD4-F1
#
_cell.length_a   1.000
_cell.length_b   1.000
_cell.length_c   1.000
_cell.angle_alpha   90.00
_cell.angle_beta   90.00
_cell.angle_gamma   90.00
#
_symmetry.space_group_name_H-M   'P 1'
#
loop_
_entity.id
_entity.type
_entity.pdbx_description
1 polymer ?
#
loop_
_entity_poly.entity_id
_entity_poly.type
_entity_poly.pdbx_seq_one_letter_code
_entity_poly.pdbx_strand_id
1 'polypeptide(L)'
;MFGIYALYALYVYFLSGQTASDFPFRGLSNQNGVFGMIVGGAAIAIWVARRIYVEMKKRKLPDFELTRQAILFLRKNHIVFGWITLVTVTAHGLYYLFVSTNKTFEVYTGWISWGVLVVLTLLGVFFDKKLADKQKIKRVKLYHIGFAFVFAAGALLHML
;
A
#
# COMPACT_ATOMS: atom_id res chain seq x y z
N MET A 1 18.47 2.28 25.92
CA MET A 1 18.33 0.97 26.59
C MET A 1 16.90 0.41 26.60
N PHE A 2 15.83 1.23 26.61
CA PHE A 2 14.44 0.75 26.59
C PHE A 2 14.00 -0.04 25.34
N GLY A 3 14.58 0.23 24.17
CA GLY A 3 14.17 -0.43 22.91
C GLY A 3 14.51 -1.93 22.83
N ILE A 4 15.59 -2.37 23.48
CA ILE A 4 16.03 -3.78 23.43
C ILE A 4 15.16 -4.67 24.31
N TYR A 5 14.73 -4.17 25.48
CA TYR A 5 13.82 -4.91 26.36
C TYR A 5 12.40 -5.00 25.79
N ALA A 6 11.93 -3.99 25.06
CA ALA A 6 10.66 -4.04 24.35
C ALA A 6 10.67 -5.08 23.21
N LEU A 7 11.77 -5.14 22.45
CA LEU A 7 11.96 -6.13 21.39
C LEU A 7 12.13 -7.55 21.95
N TYR A 8 12.82 -7.71 23.08
CA TYR A 8 12.98 -8.98 23.78
C TYR A 8 11.67 -9.47 24.41
N ALA A 9 10.88 -8.59 25.01
CA ALA A 9 9.56 -8.92 25.54
C ALA A 9 8.58 -9.31 24.43
N LEU A 10 8.61 -8.62 23.27
CA LEU A 10 7.88 -9.04 22.08
C LEU A 10 8.34 -10.43 21.63
N TYR A 11 9.65 -10.64 21.52
CA TYR A 11 10.25 -11.91 21.07
C TYR A 11 9.89 -13.09 21.99
N VAL A 12 9.94 -12.91 23.31
CA VAL A 12 9.55 -13.93 24.30
C VAL A 12 8.04 -14.22 24.25
N TYR A 13 7.20 -13.19 24.11
CA TYR A 13 5.75 -13.35 23.91
C TYR A 13 5.43 -14.17 22.64
N PHE A 14 6.15 -13.91 21.54
CA PHE A 14 6.01 -14.65 20.27
C PHE A 14 6.48 -16.10 20.36
N LEU A 15 7.53 -16.42 21.14
CA LEU A 15 8.00 -17.79 21.33
C LEU A 15 7.08 -18.64 22.22
N SER A 16 6.34 -18.01 23.15
CA SER A 16 5.42 -18.71 24.05
C SER A 16 4.02 -19.00 23.47
N GLY A 17 3.69 -18.45 22.30
CA GLY A 17 2.30 -18.35 21.79
C GLY A 17 1.83 -19.41 20.79
N GLN A 18 2.65 -20.40 20.43
CA GLN A 18 2.27 -21.42 19.43
C GLN A 18 1.30 -22.48 19.99
N THR A 19 0.12 -22.10 20.49
CA THR A 19 -1.06 -22.99 20.56
C THR A 19 -2.34 -22.17 20.79
N ALA A 20 -3.34 -22.38 19.92
CA ALA A 20 -4.74 -21.90 19.99
C ALA A 20 -5.01 -20.37 20.09
N SER A 21 -4.10 -19.55 20.63
CA SER A 21 -4.25 -18.09 20.77
C SER A 21 -4.03 -17.28 19.50
N ASP A 22 -3.50 -17.88 18.43
CA ASP A 22 -3.15 -17.18 17.18
C ASP A 22 -4.35 -16.89 16.27
N PHE A 23 -5.50 -17.56 16.48
CA PHE A 23 -6.67 -17.43 15.62
C PHE A 23 -7.23 -15.99 15.53
N PRO A 24 -7.47 -15.26 16.66
CA PRO A 24 -7.92 -13.87 16.60
C PRO A 24 -6.88 -12.95 15.96
N PHE A 25 -5.59 -13.14 16.22
CA PHE A 25 -4.52 -12.31 15.68
C PHE A 25 -4.30 -12.53 14.18
N ARG A 26 -4.45 -13.77 13.70
CA ARG A 26 -4.42 -14.10 12.28
C ARG A 26 -5.59 -13.45 11.54
N GLY A 27 -6.80 -13.55 12.09
CA GLY A 27 -8.00 -12.93 11.53
C GLY A 27 -7.86 -11.41 11.42
N LEU A 28 -7.41 -10.75 12.51
CA LEU A 28 -7.11 -9.32 12.53
C LEU A 28 -6.03 -8.93 11.51
N SER A 29 -4.95 -9.71 11.42
CA SER A 29 -3.88 -9.47 10.45
C SER A 29 -4.41 -9.54 9.01
N ASN A 30 -5.25 -10.52 8.68
CA ASN A 30 -5.84 -10.65 7.35
C ASN A 30 -6.79 -9.50 7.01
N GLN A 31 -7.66 -9.11 7.96
CA GLN A 31 -8.52 -7.93 7.79
C GLN A 31 -7.71 -6.66 7.55
N ASN A 32 -6.60 -6.50 8.27
CA ASN A 32 -5.69 -5.38 8.11
C ASN A 32 -5.02 -5.38 6.72
N GLY A 33 -4.59 -6.55 6.22
CA GLY A 33 -4.07 -6.71 4.86
C GLY A 33 -5.09 -6.34 3.78
N VAL A 34 -6.34 -6.83 3.91
CA VAL A 34 -7.44 -6.49 3.00
C VAL A 34 -7.77 -4.99 3.05
N PHE A 35 -7.85 -4.41 4.24
CA PHE A 35 -8.08 -2.97 4.42
C PHE A 35 -6.98 -2.15 3.75
N GLY A 36 -5.72 -2.53 3.95
CA GLY A 36 -4.57 -1.92 3.27
C GLY A 36 -4.67 -1.97 1.76
N MET A 37 -5.12 -3.10 1.20
CA MET A 37 -5.36 -3.25 -0.24
C MET A 37 -6.49 -2.34 -0.73
N ILE A 38 -7.63 -2.27 -0.04
CA ILE A 38 -8.77 -1.43 -0.45
C ILE A 38 -8.34 0.05 -0.50
N VAL A 39 -7.67 0.51 0.55
CA VAL A 39 -7.16 1.89 0.64
C VAL A 39 -6.09 2.14 -0.43
N GLY A 40 -5.23 1.17 -0.70
CA GLY A 40 -4.18 1.25 -1.72
C GLY A 40 -4.78 1.29 -3.14
N GLY A 41 -5.82 0.49 -3.37
CA GLY A 41 -6.61 0.51 -4.59
C GLY A 41 -7.27 1.87 -4.83
N ALA A 42 -7.84 2.48 -3.78
CA ALA A 42 -8.37 3.84 -3.84
C ALA A 42 -7.28 4.88 -4.22
N ALA A 43 -6.05 4.71 -3.72
CA ALA A 43 -4.92 5.56 -4.09
C ALA A 43 -4.55 5.43 -5.59
N ILE A 44 -4.60 4.22 -6.15
CA ILE A 44 -4.32 3.96 -7.58
C ILE A 44 -5.46 4.46 -8.46
N ALA A 45 -6.71 4.29 -8.02
CA ALA A 45 -7.92 4.67 -8.74
C ALA A 45 -7.94 6.15 -9.13
N ILE A 46 -7.25 7.03 -8.38
CA ILE A 46 -7.11 8.46 -8.69
C ILE A 46 -6.51 8.68 -10.08
N TRP A 47 -5.48 7.92 -10.43
CA TRP A 47 -4.82 8.09 -11.73
C TRP A 47 -5.77 7.71 -12.88
N VAL A 48 -6.48 6.59 -12.71
CA VAL A 48 -7.49 6.11 -13.68
C VAL A 48 -8.65 7.09 -13.77
N ALA A 49 -9.22 7.51 -12.64
CA ALA A 49 -10.32 8.46 -12.58
C ALA A 49 -9.96 9.81 -13.22
N ARG A 50 -8.73 10.31 -12.99
CA ARG A 50 -8.24 11.52 -13.66
C ARG A 50 -8.15 11.35 -15.17
N ARG A 51 -7.67 10.19 -15.65
CA ARG A 51 -7.59 9.90 -17.09
C ARG A 51 -8.98 9.90 -17.73
N ILE A 52 -9.92 9.17 -17.14
CA ILE A 52 -11.31 9.11 -17.60
C ILE A 52 -11.91 10.52 -17.63
N TYR A 53 -11.78 11.28 -16.55
CA TYR A 53 -12.33 12.64 -16.46
C TYR A 53 -11.77 13.58 -17.54
N VAL A 54 -10.46 13.54 -17.80
CA VAL A 54 -9.85 14.35 -18.87
C VAL A 54 -10.39 13.96 -20.25
N GLU A 55 -10.54 12.67 -20.54
CA GLU A 55 -11.11 12.21 -21.81
C GLU A 55 -12.60 12.59 -21.96
N MET A 56 -13.37 12.51 -20.87
CA MET A 56 -14.76 13.00 -20.86
C MET A 56 -14.85 14.48 -21.24
N LYS A 57 -13.95 15.32 -20.68
CA LYS A 57 -13.91 16.76 -20.99
C LYS A 57 -13.52 17.06 -22.43
N LYS A 58 -12.58 16.31 -23.01
CA LYS A 58 -12.25 16.43 -24.44
C LYS A 58 -13.45 16.14 -25.33
N ARG A 59 -14.30 15.20 -24.93
CA ARG A 59 -15.53 14.82 -25.64
C ARG A 59 -16.73 15.72 -25.33
N LYS A 60 -16.54 16.82 -24.58
CA LYS A 60 -17.59 17.77 -24.17
C LYS A 60 -18.77 17.10 -23.44
N LEU A 61 -18.51 16.00 -22.72
CA LEU A 61 -19.54 15.34 -21.93
C LEU A 61 -19.95 16.20 -20.71
N PRO A 62 -21.20 16.06 -20.22
CA PRO A 62 -21.69 16.80 -19.06
C PRO A 62 -20.79 16.62 -17.84
N ASP A 63 -20.62 17.67 -17.05
CA ASP A 63 -19.95 17.58 -15.76
C ASP A 63 -20.90 17.03 -14.71
N PHE A 64 -20.46 16.03 -13.96
CA PHE A 64 -21.18 15.53 -12.80
C PHE A 64 -20.46 16.01 -11.55
N GLU A 65 -21.13 16.84 -10.76
CA GLU A 65 -20.56 17.43 -9.54
C GLU A 65 -20.01 16.36 -8.60
N LEU A 66 -20.73 15.25 -8.43
CA LEU A 66 -20.30 14.11 -7.61
C LEU A 66 -18.97 13.50 -8.09
N THR A 67 -18.81 13.32 -9.41
CA THR A 67 -17.57 12.78 -10.01
C THR A 67 -16.40 13.73 -9.76
N ARG A 68 -16.63 15.04 -9.91
CA ARG A 68 -15.63 16.07 -9.63
C ARG A 68 -15.20 16.05 -8.16
N GLN A 69 -16.18 16.03 -7.25
CA GLN A 69 -15.93 15.99 -5.80
C GLN A 69 -15.18 14.72 -5.39
N ALA A 70 -15.56 13.55 -5.93
CA ALA A 70 -14.88 12.29 -5.67
C ALA A 70 -13.41 12.34 -6.13
N ILE A 71 -13.14 12.82 -7.34
CA ILE A 71 -11.76 12.96 -7.85
C ILE A 71 -10.94 13.93 -6.99
N LEU A 72 -11.53 15.06 -6.58
CA LEU A 72 -10.84 16.03 -5.71
C LEU A 72 -10.56 15.44 -4.32
N PHE A 73 -11.53 14.73 -3.74
CA PHE A 73 -11.38 14.07 -2.45
C PHE A 73 -10.26 13.03 -2.49
N LEU A 74 -10.29 12.13 -3.47
CA LEU A 74 -9.26 11.11 -3.59
C LEU A 74 -7.89 11.74 -3.84
N ARG A 75 -7.80 12.74 -4.73
CA ARG A 75 -6.55 13.47 -4.99
C ARG A 75 -5.98 14.14 -3.73
N LYS A 76 -6.83 14.80 -2.93
CA LYS A 76 -6.41 15.48 -1.69
C LYS A 76 -5.87 14.48 -0.66
N ASN A 77 -6.46 13.30 -0.59
CA ASN A 77 -6.13 12.29 0.42
C ASN A 77 -5.19 11.17 -0.07
N HIS A 78 -4.73 11.20 -1.32
CA HIS A 78 -3.86 10.17 -1.91
C HIS A 78 -2.64 9.83 -1.04
N ILE A 79 -1.96 10.86 -0.51
CA ILE A 79 -0.78 10.69 0.34
C ILE A 79 -1.16 9.98 1.65
N VAL A 80 -2.28 10.37 2.25
CA VAL A 80 -2.81 9.74 3.47
C VAL A 80 -3.15 8.27 3.19
N PHE A 81 -3.78 7.96 2.06
CA PHE A 81 -4.07 6.58 1.67
C PHE A 81 -2.79 5.76 1.48
N GLY A 82 -1.77 6.33 0.83
CA GLY A 82 -0.46 5.68 0.70
C GLY A 82 0.17 5.32 2.05
N TRP A 83 0.12 6.22 3.03
CA TRP A 83 0.62 5.96 4.38
C TRP A 83 -0.21 4.90 5.12
N ILE A 84 -1.53 4.97 5.04
CA ILE A 84 -2.42 3.96 5.63
C ILE A 84 -2.08 2.59 5.05
N THR A 85 -2.03 2.46 3.72
CA THR A 85 -1.66 1.21 3.04
C THR A 85 -0.29 0.71 3.47
N LEU A 86 0.72 1.58 3.54
CA LEU A 86 2.05 1.18 3.99
C LEU A 86 2.02 0.62 5.41
N VAL A 87 1.38 1.31 6.36
CA VAL A 87 1.33 0.88 7.76
C VAL A 87 0.59 -0.45 7.91
N THR A 88 -0.58 -0.58 7.29
CA THR A 88 -1.44 -1.76 7.44
C THR A 88 -0.83 -2.98 6.77
N VAL A 89 -0.29 -2.85 5.55
CA VAL A 89 0.38 -3.93 4.83
C VAL A 89 1.70 -4.30 5.52
N THR A 90 2.46 -3.34 6.06
CA THR A 90 3.67 -3.64 6.83
C THR A 90 3.36 -4.40 8.10
N ALA A 91 2.34 -3.99 8.86
CA ALA A 91 1.92 -4.71 10.06
C ALA A 91 1.47 -6.14 9.74
N HIS A 92 0.73 -6.32 8.64
CA HIS A 92 0.35 -7.64 8.13
C HIS A 92 1.57 -8.50 7.75
N GLY A 93 2.52 -7.95 6.98
CA GLY A 93 3.74 -8.65 6.59
C GLY A 93 4.63 -9.03 7.77
N LEU A 94 4.80 -8.12 8.74
CA LEU A 94 5.57 -8.40 9.96
C LEU A 94 4.94 -9.51 10.80
N TYR A 95 3.61 -9.54 10.92
CA TYR A 95 2.93 -10.66 11.60
C TYR A 95 3.31 -12.00 10.97
N TYR A 96 3.22 -12.12 9.64
CA TYR A 96 3.58 -13.36 8.96
C TYR A 96 5.09 -13.65 8.94
N LEU A 97 5.95 -12.62 9.07
CA LEU A 97 7.41 -12.81 9.23
C LEU A 97 7.76 -13.60 10.48
N PHE A 98 7.11 -13.25 11.59
CA PHE A 98 7.45 -13.73 12.92
C PHE A 98 6.61 -14.94 13.34
N VAL A 99 5.38 -15.06 12.82
CA VAL A 99 4.43 -16.11 13.22
C VAL A 99 4.38 -17.27 12.22
N SER A 100 4.63 -17.05 10.93
CA SER A 100 4.59 -18.13 9.93
C SER A 100 5.98 -18.68 9.63
N THR A 101 6.26 -19.90 10.10
CA THR A 101 7.49 -20.64 9.75
C THR A 101 7.43 -21.31 8.39
N ASN A 102 6.23 -21.42 7.80
CA ASN A 102 6.02 -22.08 6.52
C ASN A 102 6.31 -21.12 5.37
N LYS A 103 7.34 -21.46 4.59
CA LYS A 103 7.73 -20.71 3.38
C LYS A 103 6.83 -21.13 2.21
N THR A 104 5.62 -20.60 2.18
CA THR A 104 4.68 -20.81 1.07
C THR A 104 4.92 -19.80 -0.04
N PHE A 105 4.43 -20.10 -1.24
CA PHE A 105 4.45 -19.18 -2.38
C PHE A 105 3.83 -17.82 -2.03
N GLU A 106 2.72 -17.82 -1.28
CA GLU A 106 2.04 -16.63 -0.77
C GLU A 106 2.98 -15.72 0.05
N VAL A 107 3.79 -16.28 0.95
CA VAL A 107 4.71 -15.47 1.76
C VAL A 107 5.73 -14.76 0.87
N TYR A 108 6.28 -15.42 -0.14
CA TYR A 108 7.23 -14.79 -1.06
C TYR A 108 6.60 -13.70 -1.92
N THR A 109 5.42 -13.95 -2.50
CA THR A 109 4.71 -12.95 -3.30
C THR A 109 4.28 -11.74 -2.45
N GLY A 110 3.95 -11.97 -1.18
CA GLY A 110 3.68 -10.92 -0.19
C GLY A 110 4.89 -10.03 0.07
N TRP A 111 6.06 -10.61 0.33
CA TRP A 111 7.30 -9.84 0.55
C TRP A 111 7.76 -9.06 -0.67
N ILE A 112 7.67 -9.66 -1.86
CA ILE A 112 7.99 -8.97 -3.11
C ILE A 112 7.07 -7.77 -3.30
N SER A 113 5.75 -7.97 -3.13
CA SER A 113 4.76 -6.88 -3.26
C SER A 113 4.98 -5.79 -2.23
N TRP A 114 5.28 -6.14 -0.98
CA TRP A 114 5.63 -5.18 0.06
C TRP A 114 6.90 -4.40 -0.28
N GLY A 115 7.94 -5.06 -0.79
CA GLY A 115 9.16 -4.39 -1.26
C GLY A 115 8.87 -3.35 -2.35
N VAL A 116 7.98 -3.67 -3.30
CA VAL A 116 7.51 -2.72 -4.31
C VAL A 116 6.78 -1.54 -3.67
N LEU A 117 5.92 -1.77 -2.68
CA LEU A 117 5.23 -0.71 -1.94
C LEU A 117 6.20 0.23 -1.21
N VAL A 118 7.28 -0.31 -0.64
CA VAL A 118 8.34 0.51 -0.01
C VAL A 118 9.01 1.40 -1.05
N VAL A 119 9.41 0.85 -2.20
CA VAL A 119 9.99 1.63 -3.31
C VAL A 119 9.01 2.71 -3.79
N LEU A 120 7.73 2.36 -3.94
CA LEU A 120 6.67 3.28 -4.33
C LEU A 120 6.56 4.47 -3.38
N THR A 121 6.57 4.19 -2.07
CA THR A 121 6.50 5.19 -1.00
C THR A 121 7.71 6.11 -1.04
N LEU A 122 8.92 5.54 -1.16
CA LEU A 122 10.15 6.32 -1.25
C LEU A 122 10.11 7.24 -2.47
N LEU A 123 9.72 6.75 -3.65
CA LEU A 123 9.53 7.58 -4.85
C LEU A 123 8.52 8.70 -4.62
N GLY A 124 7.44 8.44 -3.88
CA GLY A 124 6.45 9.44 -3.49
C GLY A 124 7.04 10.54 -2.60
N VAL A 125 7.83 10.18 -1.60
CA VAL A 125 8.53 11.13 -0.71
C VAL A 125 9.59 11.93 -1.47
N PHE A 126 10.33 11.30 -2.38
CA PHE A 126 11.28 12.00 -3.26
C PHE A 126 10.57 13.00 -4.20
N PHE A 127 9.35 12.70 -4.64
CA PHE A 127 8.55 13.62 -5.44
C PHE A 127 8.08 14.84 -4.64
N ASP A 128 7.68 14.65 -3.39
CA ASP A 128 7.22 15.73 -2.51
C ASP A 128 8.33 16.74 -2.18
N LYS A 129 9.58 16.25 -2.12
CA LYS A 129 10.78 17.09 -2.10
C LYS A 129 10.98 17.74 -3.48
N LYS A 130 10.30 18.87 -3.70
CA LYS A 130 10.30 19.71 -4.92
C LYS A 130 11.59 19.62 -5.72
N LEU A 131 11.64 18.70 -6.68
CA LEU A 131 12.73 18.62 -7.65
C LEU A 131 12.69 19.89 -8.53
N ALA A 132 13.81 20.57 -8.72
CA ALA A 132 13.87 21.78 -9.55
C ALA A 132 13.68 21.47 -11.06
N ASP A 133 13.96 20.24 -11.47
CA ASP A 133 13.98 19.82 -12.87
C ASP A 133 12.65 19.16 -13.30
N LYS A 134 11.95 19.84 -14.23
CA LYS A 134 10.67 19.37 -14.80
C LYS A 134 10.76 18.03 -15.52
N GLN A 135 11.90 17.68 -16.13
CA GLN A 135 12.07 16.37 -16.78
C GLN A 135 12.22 15.25 -15.75
N LYS A 136 12.99 15.48 -14.68
CA LYS A 136 13.13 14.51 -13.58
C LYS A 136 11.79 14.24 -12.90
N ILE A 137 10.99 15.28 -12.65
CA ILE A 137 9.61 15.16 -12.14
C ILE A 137 8.76 14.23 -13.01
N LYS A 138 8.78 14.39 -14.34
CA LYS A 138 8.00 13.56 -15.26
C LYS A 138 8.41 12.09 -15.21
N ARG A 139 9.73 11.81 -15.18
CA ARG A 139 10.25 10.43 -15.10
C ARG A 139 9.89 9.76 -13.78
N VAL A 140 10.12 10.43 -12.65
CA VAL A 140 9.78 9.91 -11.31
C VAL A 140 8.29 9.61 -11.22
N LYS A 141 7.43 10.49 -11.74
CA LYS A 141 5.98 10.26 -11.77
C LYS A 141 5.61 9.02 -12.60
N LEU A 142 6.26 8.83 -13.75
CA LEU A 142 6.05 7.64 -14.58
C LEU A 142 6.47 6.37 -13.83
N TYR A 143 7.63 6.37 -13.17
CA TYR A 143 8.07 5.24 -12.36
C TYR A 143 7.12 4.96 -11.20
N HIS A 144 6.68 5.99 -10.48
CA HIS A 144 5.72 5.84 -9.39
C HIS A 144 4.41 5.20 -9.88
N ILE A 145 3.87 5.65 -11.02
CA ILE A 145 2.68 4.99 -11.61
C ILE A 145 2.97 3.55 -12.02
N GLY A 146 4.12 3.29 -12.66
CA GLY A 146 4.53 1.94 -13.06
C GLY A 146 4.63 0.99 -11.87
N PHE A 147 5.35 1.39 -10.82
CA PHE A 147 5.45 0.62 -9.59
C PHE A 147 4.10 0.44 -8.88
N ALA A 148 3.17 1.39 -9.00
CA ALA A 148 1.83 1.25 -8.43
C ALA A 148 1.05 0.12 -9.11
N PHE A 149 1.18 -0.02 -10.43
CA PHE A 149 0.58 -1.15 -11.16
C PHE A 149 1.28 -2.48 -10.85
N VAL A 150 2.60 -2.50 -10.73
CA VAL A 150 3.35 -3.69 -10.30
C VAL A 150 2.93 -4.11 -8.90
N PHE A 151 2.77 -3.16 -7.97
CA PHE A 151 2.25 -3.43 -6.63
C PHE A 151 0.85 -4.02 -6.68
N ALA A 152 -0.07 -3.43 -7.45
CA ALA A 152 -1.44 -3.94 -7.57
C ALA A 152 -1.46 -5.37 -8.12
N ALA A 153 -0.69 -5.66 -9.18
CA ALA A 153 -0.60 -6.99 -9.75
C ALA A 153 0.00 -8.00 -8.74
N GLY A 154 1.10 -7.64 -8.07
CA GLY A 154 1.71 -8.49 -7.05
C GLY A 154 0.79 -8.76 -5.87
N ALA A 155 0.07 -7.74 -5.40
CA ALA A 155 -0.88 -7.87 -4.29
C ALA A 155 -2.08 -8.74 -4.68
N LEU A 156 -2.55 -8.68 -5.93
CA LEU A 156 -3.59 -9.60 -6.43
C LEU A 156 -3.07 -11.03 -6.53
N LEU A 157 -1.85 -11.23 -7.06
CA LEU A 157 -1.22 -12.56 -7.12
C LEU A 157 -0.98 -13.16 -5.73
N HIS A 158 -0.75 -12.33 -4.72
CA HIS A 158 -0.62 -12.76 -3.33
C HIS A 158 -1.94 -13.27 -2.72
N MET A 159 -3.08 -12.85 -3.28
CA MET A 159 -4.42 -13.26 -2.81
C MET A 159 -4.99 -14.48 -3.53
N LEU A 160 -4.34 -14.97 -4.58
CA LEU A 160 -4.73 -16.13 -5.37
C LEU A 160 -4.01 -17.38 -4.86
#